data_AF-A0A973VZW0-F1
#
_entry.id   AF-A0A973VZW0-F1
#
_cell.length_a   1.000
_cell.length_b   1.000
_cell.length_c   1.000
_cell.angle_alpha   90.00
_cell.angle_beta   90.00
_cell.angle_gamma   90.00
#
_symmetry.space_group_name_H-M   'P 1'
#
loop_
_entity.id
_entity.type
_entity.pdbx_description
1 polymer ?
#
loop_
_entity_poly.entity_id
_entity_poly.type
_entity_poly.pdbx_seq_one_letter_code
_entity_poly.pdbx_strand_id
1 'polypeptide(L)'
;MDALTLFIIRHAEKPGDGWPGSGFTADGVSDTESLVLRGWQRAGAWTALFGTDLTGGDYAKPDAIYAATPGTTPNQPPSSRPAETISALAARRSLAPNIGFGKGDEPALMQAVLAMKGVVLLCWEHKAIISDILPLIPVSKGTPPTKWEGSRFDVVLRFDRAKGDDKFAFKELFPKLLSGDSDKPLGG
;
A
#
# COMPACT_ATOMS: atom_id res chain seq x y z
N MET A 1 -0.93 -20.77 -13.31
CA MET A 1 -1.00 -19.39 -12.79
C MET A 1 -0.22 -18.46 -13.70
N ASP A 2 -0.70 -17.24 -13.89
CA ASP A 2 0.02 -16.21 -14.65
C ASP A 2 1.07 -15.49 -13.78
N ALA A 3 2.02 -14.86 -14.47
CA ALA A 3 3.02 -14.02 -13.81
C ALA A 3 2.35 -12.83 -13.11
N LEU A 4 2.72 -12.59 -11.85
CA LEU A 4 2.17 -11.52 -11.02
C LEU A 4 3.28 -10.90 -10.17
N THR A 5 3.44 -9.59 -10.26
CA THR A 5 4.17 -8.79 -9.29
C THR A 5 3.15 -8.06 -8.42
N LEU A 6 3.11 -8.39 -7.13
CA LEU A 6 2.28 -7.74 -6.13
C LEU A 6 3.14 -6.84 -5.26
N PHE A 7 2.84 -5.55 -5.26
CA PHE A 7 3.36 -4.57 -4.33
C PHE A 7 2.33 -4.34 -3.22
N ILE A 8 2.76 -4.37 -1.96
CA ILE A 8 1.95 -4.00 -0.82
C ILE A 8 2.62 -2.82 -0.12
N ILE A 9 1.87 -1.75 0.05
CA ILE A 9 2.23 -0.59 0.86
C ILE A 9 1.16 -0.40 1.93
N ARG A 10 1.53 0.20 3.07
CA ARG A 10 0.52 0.73 3.98
C ARG A 10 0.06 2.11 3.54
N HIS A 11 -1.06 2.58 4.09
CA HIS A 11 -1.46 3.98 3.97
C HIS A 11 -0.36 4.91 4.50
N ALA A 12 -0.25 6.10 3.92
CA ALA A 12 0.73 7.12 4.29
C ALA A 12 0.44 7.77 5.66
N GLU A 13 1.26 8.73 6.06
CA GLU A 13 1.27 9.32 7.39
C GLU A 13 -0.11 9.83 7.82
N LYS A 14 -0.44 9.56 9.08
CA LYS A 14 -1.71 9.90 9.74
C LYS A 14 -1.49 10.78 10.96
N PRO A 15 -2.53 11.42 11.50
CA PRO A 15 -2.45 12.13 12.78
C PRO A 15 -1.90 11.22 13.89
N GLY A 16 -1.05 11.76 14.78
CA GLY A 16 -0.53 11.05 15.95
C GLY A 16 0.99 11.08 16.08
N ASP A 17 1.57 9.99 16.57
CA ASP A 17 2.92 9.76 17.17
C ASP A 17 4.18 10.45 16.56
N GLY A 18 4.07 11.14 15.43
CA GLY A 18 5.13 12.00 14.89
C GLY A 18 4.64 13.20 14.06
N TRP A 19 3.31 13.35 13.91
CA TRP A 19 2.67 14.36 13.07
C TRP A 19 1.50 14.99 13.83
N PRO A 20 1.76 16.05 14.61
CA PRO A 20 0.71 16.73 15.37
C PRO A 20 -0.27 17.43 14.43
N GLY A 21 -1.52 17.57 14.88
CA GLY A 21 -2.61 18.21 14.12
C GLY A 21 -3.61 17.21 13.53
N SER A 22 -4.59 17.72 12.79
CA SER A 22 -5.58 16.90 12.09
C SER A 22 -5.04 16.35 10.77
N GLY A 23 -5.71 15.32 10.24
CA GLY A 23 -5.59 14.99 8.83
C GLY A 23 -6.37 16.02 8.01
N PHE A 24 -6.21 15.94 6.69
CA PHE A 24 -6.91 16.78 5.74
C PHE A 24 -7.36 15.97 4.54
N THR A 25 -8.58 16.19 4.07
CA THR A 25 -9.04 15.71 2.78
C THR A 25 -8.17 16.30 1.65
N ALA A 26 -8.31 15.80 0.42
CA ALA A 26 -7.61 16.35 -0.74
C ALA A 26 -7.80 17.87 -0.95
N ASP A 27 -8.97 18.41 -0.58
CA ASP A 27 -9.29 19.84 -0.69
C ASP A 27 -8.86 20.67 0.53
N GLY A 28 -8.12 20.08 1.48
CA GLY A 28 -7.62 20.79 2.67
C GLY A 28 -8.63 20.94 3.81
N VAL A 29 -9.76 20.25 3.78
CA VAL A 29 -10.73 20.20 4.89
C VAL A 29 -10.21 19.30 6.00
N SER A 30 -10.28 19.74 7.25
CA SER A 30 -9.84 18.96 8.41
C SER A 30 -10.68 17.69 8.57
N ASP A 31 -10.01 16.53 8.64
CA ASP A 31 -10.62 15.21 8.87
C ASP A 31 -9.63 14.32 9.64
N THR A 32 -10.05 13.81 10.80
CA THR A 32 -9.21 12.93 11.63
C THR A 32 -8.91 11.60 10.94
N GLU A 33 -9.76 11.16 10.00
CA GLU A 33 -9.59 9.92 9.25
C GLU A 33 -8.85 10.07 7.92
N SER A 34 -8.33 11.27 7.64
CA SER A 34 -7.49 11.53 6.48
C SER A 34 -5.98 11.52 6.79
N LEU A 35 -5.18 11.59 5.73
CA LEU A 35 -3.73 11.80 5.78
C LEU A 35 -3.39 13.20 6.34
N VAL A 36 -2.26 13.29 7.04
CA VAL A 36 -1.65 14.61 7.34
C VAL A 36 -0.91 15.15 6.12
N LEU A 37 -0.45 16.41 6.16
CA LEU A 37 0.35 17.01 5.08
C LEU A 37 1.53 16.13 4.64
N ARG A 38 2.25 15.53 5.61
CA ARG A 38 3.33 14.58 5.31
C ARG A 38 2.84 13.36 4.53
N GLY A 39 1.66 12.85 4.89
CA GLY A 39 1.05 11.71 4.21
C GLY A 39 0.72 12.03 2.76
N TRP A 40 0.22 13.23 2.49
CA TRP A 40 0.01 13.72 1.12
C TRP A 40 1.32 13.90 0.35
N GLN A 41 2.40 14.38 0.99
CA GLN A 41 3.73 14.41 0.37
C GLN A 41 4.17 13.00 -0.04
N ARG A 42 3.97 12.01 0.83
CA ARG A 42 4.30 10.61 0.53
C ARG A 42 3.41 10.02 -0.56
N ALA A 43 2.12 10.29 -0.57
CA ALA A 43 1.20 9.89 -1.64
C ALA A 43 1.67 10.43 -3.00
N GLY A 44 2.11 11.70 -3.05
CA GLY A 44 2.74 12.29 -4.24
C GLY A 44 4.05 11.61 -4.62
N ALA A 45 4.89 11.26 -3.64
CA ALA A 45 6.15 10.55 -3.89
C ALA A 45 5.92 9.12 -4.41
N TRP A 46 4.93 8.39 -3.88
CA TRP A 46 4.50 7.10 -4.42
C TRP A 46 4.00 7.22 -5.85
N THR A 47 3.26 8.28 -6.14
CA THR A 47 2.76 8.60 -7.49
C THR A 47 3.91 8.81 -8.47
N ALA A 48 4.96 9.52 -8.06
CA ALA A 48 6.16 9.66 -8.88
C ALA A 48 6.87 8.31 -9.06
N LEU A 49 7.08 7.56 -7.97
CA LEU A 49 7.82 6.29 -7.98
C LEU A 49 7.16 5.23 -8.88
N PHE A 50 5.88 4.93 -8.64
CA PHE A 50 5.12 3.89 -9.36
C PHE A 50 4.46 4.41 -10.65
N GLY A 51 4.45 5.73 -10.88
CA GLY A 51 3.83 6.33 -12.05
C GLY A 51 4.82 6.75 -13.14
N THR A 52 6.11 6.45 -12.98
CA THR A 52 7.19 6.79 -13.92
C THR A 52 8.13 5.61 -14.10
N ASP A 53 9.10 5.73 -15.00
CA ASP A 53 10.14 4.72 -15.23
C ASP A 53 11.46 5.08 -14.51
N LEU A 54 11.40 5.93 -13.47
CA LEU A 54 12.59 6.49 -12.79
C LEU A 54 13.47 5.44 -12.09
N THR A 55 12.98 4.22 -11.89
CA THR A 55 13.65 3.20 -11.06
C THR A 55 14.14 1.96 -11.79
N GLY A 56 14.16 1.98 -13.13
CA GLY A 56 14.70 0.87 -13.92
C GLY A 56 13.94 -0.47 -13.73
N GLY A 57 12.71 -0.44 -13.21
CA GLY A 57 11.81 -1.59 -13.12
C GLY A 57 11.60 -2.16 -11.72
N ASP A 58 12.34 -1.73 -10.69
CA ASP A 58 12.16 -2.24 -9.32
C ASP A 58 10.79 -1.87 -8.73
N TYR A 59 10.21 -0.75 -9.19
CA TYR A 59 8.88 -0.26 -8.86
C TYR A 59 8.04 -0.13 -10.13
N ALA A 60 7.78 -1.27 -10.78
CA ALA A 60 7.00 -1.32 -12.01
C ALA A 60 5.62 -0.66 -11.85
N LYS A 61 5.15 -0.03 -12.92
CA LYS A 61 3.85 0.66 -12.95
C LYS A 61 2.73 -0.35 -12.72
N PRO A 62 1.78 -0.08 -11.80
CA PRO A 62 0.64 -0.98 -11.61
C PRO A 62 -0.31 -0.95 -12.81
N ASP A 63 -0.84 -2.14 -13.12
CA ASP A 63 -1.96 -2.38 -14.02
C ASP A 63 -3.30 -2.35 -13.26
N ALA A 64 -3.27 -2.67 -11.97
CA ALA A 64 -4.41 -2.58 -11.07
C ALA A 64 -4.01 -2.05 -9.69
N ILE A 65 -4.91 -1.32 -9.05
CA ILE A 65 -4.72 -0.71 -7.74
C ILE A 65 -5.88 -1.10 -6.84
N TYR A 66 -5.57 -1.58 -5.63
CA TYR A 66 -6.53 -1.92 -4.58
C TYR A 66 -6.26 -1.06 -3.35
N ALA A 67 -7.33 -0.61 -2.70
CA ALA A 67 -7.24 0.02 -1.39
C ALA A 67 -8.47 -0.34 -0.55
N ALA A 68 -8.34 -0.23 0.78
CA ALA A 68 -9.47 -0.44 1.67
C ALA A 68 -10.62 0.53 1.36
N THR A 69 -11.85 0.02 1.43
CA THR A 69 -13.06 0.84 1.35
C THR A 69 -12.98 1.98 2.36
N PRO A 70 -12.95 3.25 1.91
CA PRO A 70 -12.90 4.39 2.80
C PRO A 70 -14.22 4.56 3.54
N GLY A 71 -14.19 5.25 4.69
CA GLY A 71 -15.39 5.75 5.32
C GLY A 71 -16.07 6.78 4.42
N THR A 72 -17.40 6.79 4.40
CA THR A 72 -18.18 7.75 3.59
C THR A 72 -18.53 9.02 4.36
N THR A 73 -18.27 9.04 5.67
CA THR A 73 -18.56 10.17 6.55
C THR A 73 -17.26 10.70 7.17
N PRO A 74 -16.95 12.00 7.05
CA PRO A 74 -15.77 12.59 7.68
C PRO A 74 -15.73 12.35 9.19
N ASN A 75 -14.54 12.13 9.74
CA ASN A 75 -14.31 11.84 11.16
C ASN A 75 -15.07 10.60 11.68
N GLN A 76 -15.40 9.63 10.81
CA GLN A 76 -15.97 8.34 11.20
C GLN A 76 -15.17 7.20 10.56
N PRO A 77 -14.96 6.08 11.28
CA PRO A 77 -14.39 4.88 10.67
C PRO A 77 -15.32 4.33 9.59
N PRO A 78 -14.81 3.59 8.59
CA PRO A 78 -13.40 3.23 8.36
C PRO A 78 -12.53 4.38 7.81
N SER A 79 -11.21 4.23 7.92
CA SER A 79 -10.20 5.23 7.54
C SER A 79 -10.16 5.49 6.02
N SER A 80 -10.11 6.75 5.59
CA SER A 80 -9.94 7.15 4.17
C SER A 80 -8.51 6.99 3.64
N ARG A 81 -7.54 6.95 4.56
CA ARG A 81 -6.09 7.02 4.29
C ARG A 81 -5.56 6.05 3.22
N PRO A 82 -5.97 4.76 3.15
CA PRO A 82 -5.49 3.88 2.08
C PRO A 82 -5.90 4.38 0.69
N ALA A 83 -7.17 4.76 0.52
CA ALA A 83 -7.68 5.30 -0.74
C ALA A 83 -7.04 6.66 -1.09
N GLU A 84 -6.87 7.54 -0.10
CA GLU A 84 -6.16 8.82 -0.28
C GLU A 84 -4.70 8.61 -0.73
N THR A 85 -4.00 7.64 -0.14
CA THR A 85 -2.59 7.36 -0.44
C THR A 85 -2.36 7.00 -1.91
N ILE A 86 -3.31 6.30 -2.53
CA ILE A 86 -3.19 5.85 -3.93
C ILE A 86 -3.90 6.75 -4.93
N SER A 87 -4.66 7.75 -4.48
CA SER A 87 -5.56 8.54 -5.32
C SER A 87 -4.83 9.22 -6.49
N ALA A 88 -3.73 9.92 -6.20
CA ALA A 88 -2.91 10.59 -7.21
C ALA A 88 -2.22 9.61 -8.17
N LEU A 89 -1.80 8.43 -7.69
CA LEU A 89 -1.21 7.39 -8.53
C LEU A 89 -2.24 6.82 -9.50
N ALA A 90 -3.44 6.52 -9.00
CA ALA A 90 -4.54 6.03 -9.81
C ALA A 90 -4.94 7.03 -10.91
N ALA A 91 -5.08 8.31 -10.56
CA ALA A 91 -5.32 9.37 -11.53
C ALA A 91 -4.21 9.44 -12.59
N ARG A 92 -2.94 9.42 -12.17
CA ARG A 92 -1.78 9.43 -13.07
C ARG A 92 -1.74 8.22 -14.01
N ARG A 93 -2.19 7.06 -13.54
CA ARG A 93 -2.27 5.83 -14.33
C ARG A 93 -3.57 5.70 -15.13
N SER A 94 -4.51 6.63 -14.97
CA SER A 94 -5.86 6.54 -15.54
C SER A 94 -6.57 5.23 -15.13
N LEU A 95 -6.39 4.82 -13.88
CA LEU A 95 -6.99 3.62 -13.30
C LEU A 95 -8.07 4.01 -12.29
N ALA A 96 -9.17 3.25 -12.28
CA ALA A 96 -10.13 3.28 -11.18
C ALA A 96 -9.64 2.31 -10.08
N PRO A 97 -9.32 2.78 -8.86
CA PRO A 97 -8.97 1.88 -7.77
C PRO A 97 -10.13 0.96 -7.43
N ASN A 98 -9.82 -0.31 -7.16
CA ASN A 98 -10.78 -1.21 -6.55
C ASN A 98 -10.81 -0.95 -5.04
N ILE A 99 -11.90 -0.34 -4.59
CA ILE A 99 -12.21 -0.03 -3.18
C ILE A 99 -13.47 -0.78 -2.71
N GLY A 100 -13.68 -2.00 -3.23
CA GLY A 100 -14.82 -2.84 -2.89
C GLY A 100 -14.63 -3.73 -1.67
N PHE A 101 -13.43 -3.75 -1.08
CA PHE A 101 -13.07 -4.60 0.05
C PHE A 101 -12.75 -3.74 1.27
N GLY A 102 -13.46 -3.99 2.38
CA GLY A 102 -13.24 -3.33 3.65
C GLY A 102 -12.43 -4.17 4.62
N LYS A 103 -12.29 -3.66 5.84
CA LYS A 103 -11.75 -4.43 6.97
C LYS A 103 -12.61 -5.67 7.22
N GLY A 104 -11.98 -6.84 7.29
CA GLY A 104 -12.63 -8.14 7.43
C GLY A 104 -12.81 -8.90 6.12
N ASP A 105 -12.67 -8.22 4.98
CA ASP A 105 -12.79 -8.84 3.65
C ASP A 105 -11.44 -9.35 3.10
N GLU A 106 -10.36 -9.31 3.89
CA GLU A 106 -9.00 -9.65 3.47
C GLU A 106 -8.88 -11.04 2.79
N PRO A 107 -9.59 -12.10 3.23
CA PRO A 107 -9.61 -13.37 2.51
C PRO A 107 -10.16 -13.26 1.08
N ALA A 108 -11.28 -12.54 0.89
CA ALA A 108 -11.89 -12.35 -0.41
C ALA A 108 -11.05 -11.41 -1.31
N LEU A 109 -10.48 -10.36 -0.71
CA LEU A 109 -9.51 -9.47 -1.36
C LEU A 109 -8.32 -10.26 -1.90
N MET A 110 -7.70 -11.10 -1.08
CA MET A 110 -6.51 -11.85 -1.48
C MET A 110 -6.83 -12.94 -2.49
N GLN A 111 -8.00 -13.56 -2.43
CA GLN A 111 -8.45 -14.44 -3.50
C GLN A 111 -8.53 -13.70 -4.84
N ALA A 112 -9.09 -12.48 -4.86
CA ALA A 112 -9.18 -11.67 -6.07
C ALA A 112 -7.80 -11.22 -6.57
N VAL A 113 -6.95 -10.70 -5.68
CA VAL A 113 -5.59 -10.22 -6.02
C VAL A 113 -4.70 -11.34 -6.53
N LEU A 114 -4.70 -12.51 -5.89
CA LEU A 114 -3.82 -13.63 -6.28
C LEU A 114 -4.24 -14.30 -7.60
N ALA A 115 -5.48 -14.09 -8.06
CA ALA A 115 -5.94 -14.53 -9.38
C ALA A 115 -5.49 -13.60 -10.52
N MET A 116 -4.96 -12.41 -10.21
CA MET A 116 -4.53 -11.44 -11.21
C MET A 116 -3.23 -11.85 -11.91
N LYS A 117 -2.95 -11.12 -13.00
CA LYS A 117 -1.69 -11.12 -13.74
C LYS A 117 -1.15 -9.70 -13.87
N GLY A 118 0.12 -9.56 -14.23
CA GLY A 118 0.75 -8.24 -14.40
C GLY A 118 1.20 -7.65 -13.08
N VAL A 119 1.06 -6.33 -12.91
CA VAL A 119 1.49 -5.60 -11.72
C VAL A 119 0.29 -5.11 -10.92
N VAL A 120 0.21 -5.51 -9.65
CA VAL A 120 -0.85 -5.06 -8.72
C VAL A 120 -0.22 -4.28 -7.57
N LEU A 121 -0.80 -3.14 -7.23
CA LEU A 121 -0.47 -2.40 -6.00
C LEU A 121 -1.65 -2.47 -5.02
N LEU A 122 -1.39 -2.92 -3.81
CA LEU A 122 -2.33 -2.95 -2.69
C LEU A 122 -1.91 -1.94 -1.62
N CYS A 123 -2.85 -1.08 -1.20
CA CYS A 123 -2.66 -0.15 -0.09
C CYS A 123 -3.61 -0.45 1.06
N TRP A 124 -3.08 -0.68 2.27
CA TRP A 124 -3.89 -1.12 3.41
C TRP A 124 -3.40 -0.57 4.78
N GLU A 125 -4.05 -0.98 5.87
CA GLU A 125 -3.61 -0.67 7.24
C GLU A 125 -2.55 -1.67 7.72
N HIS A 126 -1.53 -1.20 8.44
CA HIS A 126 -0.33 -2.00 8.72
C HIS A 126 -0.59 -3.24 9.59
N LYS A 127 -1.51 -3.18 10.56
CA LYS A 127 -1.83 -4.36 11.39
C LYS A 127 -2.52 -5.41 10.53
N ALA A 128 -3.53 -5.01 9.78
CA ALA A 128 -4.24 -5.93 8.88
C ALA A 128 -3.33 -6.47 7.75
N ILE A 129 -2.32 -5.71 7.30
CA ILE A 129 -1.28 -6.27 6.43
C ILE A 129 -0.62 -7.47 7.09
N ILE A 130 -0.12 -7.28 8.32
CA ILE A 130 0.60 -8.32 9.06
C ILE A 130 -0.30 -9.51 9.43
N SER A 131 -1.48 -9.26 10.01
CA SER A 131 -2.33 -10.32 10.57
C SER A 131 -3.21 -11.02 9.55
N ASP A 132 -3.68 -10.31 8.53
CA ASP A 132 -4.81 -10.76 7.72
C ASP A 132 -4.48 -10.89 6.23
N ILE A 133 -3.46 -10.17 5.72
CA ILE A 133 -3.06 -10.22 4.30
C ILE A 133 -1.84 -11.13 4.09
N LEU A 134 -0.73 -10.88 4.80
CA LEU A 134 0.53 -11.62 4.58
C LEU A 134 0.39 -13.14 4.76
N PRO A 135 -0.37 -13.66 5.74
CA PRO A 135 -0.54 -15.11 5.90
C PRO A 135 -1.26 -15.79 4.73
N LEU A 136 -1.96 -15.03 3.89
CA LEU A 136 -2.71 -15.54 2.75
C LEU A 136 -1.86 -15.65 1.47
N ILE A 137 -0.61 -15.18 1.49
CA ILE A 137 0.29 -15.21 0.33
C ILE A 137 1.17 -16.47 0.42
N PRO A 138 1.11 -17.40 -0.55
CA PRO A 138 1.93 -18.60 -0.54
C PRO A 138 3.38 -18.26 -0.93
N VAL A 139 4.23 -17.96 0.05
CA VAL A 139 5.64 -17.59 -0.19
C VAL A 139 6.54 -18.83 -0.16
N SER A 140 7.44 -18.94 -1.14
CA SER A 140 8.45 -20.00 -1.23
C SER A 140 9.89 -19.52 -1.03
N LYS A 141 10.14 -18.21 -1.19
CA LYS A 141 11.47 -17.61 -1.06
C LYS A 141 11.37 -16.26 -0.35
N GLY A 142 12.26 -16.04 0.61
CA GLY A 142 12.19 -14.86 1.50
C GLY A 142 11.21 -15.06 2.65
N THR A 143 11.30 -14.20 3.66
CA THR A 143 10.46 -14.28 4.87
C THR A 143 9.73 -12.95 5.06
N PRO A 144 8.40 -12.91 4.89
CA PRO A 144 7.61 -11.71 5.18
C PRO A 144 7.76 -11.28 6.64
N PRO A 145 7.69 -9.98 6.93
CA PRO A 145 7.79 -9.48 8.30
C PRO A 145 6.58 -9.95 9.13
N THR A 146 6.81 -10.14 10.43
CA THR A 146 5.74 -10.44 11.39
C THR A 146 5.29 -9.21 12.16
N LYS A 147 5.92 -8.05 11.90
CA LYS A 147 5.60 -6.79 12.54
C LYS A 147 5.87 -5.61 11.62
N TRP A 148 4.93 -4.67 11.58
CA TRP A 148 5.09 -3.40 10.88
C TRP A 148 4.91 -2.25 11.85
N GLU A 149 6.00 -1.54 12.12
CA GLU A 149 6.03 -0.46 13.10
C GLU A 149 5.10 0.68 12.70
N GLY A 150 4.29 1.15 13.64
CA GLY A 150 3.29 2.19 13.40
C GLY A 150 3.85 3.48 12.80
N SER A 151 5.12 3.77 13.07
CA SER A 151 5.90 4.92 12.58
C SER A 151 6.61 4.72 11.24
N ARG A 152 6.62 3.51 10.67
CA ARG A 152 7.30 3.18 9.40
C ARG A 152 6.32 3.21 8.24
N PHE A 153 6.41 4.23 7.37
CA PHE A 153 5.52 4.47 6.22
C PHE A 153 6.23 4.31 4.86
N ASP A 154 7.50 3.91 4.90
CA ASP A 154 8.52 4.06 3.87
C ASP A 154 8.96 2.72 3.25
N VAL A 155 8.16 1.67 3.41
CA VAL A 155 8.48 0.31 2.97
C VAL A 155 7.48 -0.18 1.94
N VAL A 156 7.98 -0.86 0.91
CA VAL A 156 7.19 -1.62 -0.04
C VAL A 156 7.51 -3.10 0.13
N LEU A 157 6.48 -3.92 0.30
CA LEU A 157 6.60 -5.37 0.25
C LEU A 157 6.36 -5.83 -1.19
N ARG A 158 7.35 -6.48 -1.81
CA ARG A 158 7.26 -6.99 -3.18
C ARG A 158 7.16 -8.51 -3.15
N PHE A 159 6.20 -9.03 -3.91
CA PHE A 159 6.00 -10.45 -4.14
C PHE A 159 5.98 -10.71 -5.64
N ASP A 160 6.80 -11.64 -6.12
CA ASP A 160 6.83 -12.05 -7.53
C ASP A 160 6.48 -13.52 -7.67
N ARG A 161 5.48 -13.83 -8.51
CA ARG A 161 5.13 -15.17 -8.96
C ARG A 161 5.41 -15.25 -10.46
N ALA A 162 6.23 -16.21 -10.89
CA ALA A 162 6.50 -16.42 -12.31
C ALA A 162 5.32 -17.14 -12.99
N LYS A 163 5.26 -17.08 -14.32
CA LYS A 163 4.27 -17.84 -15.08
C LYS A 163 4.51 -19.33 -14.88
N GLY A 164 3.47 -20.05 -14.46
CA GLY A 164 3.54 -21.48 -14.15
C GLY A 164 3.73 -21.79 -12.66
N ASP A 165 4.19 -20.83 -11.86
CA ASP A 165 4.42 -21.02 -10.42
C ASP A 165 3.14 -20.76 -9.61
N ASP A 166 2.97 -21.45 -8.50
CA ASP A 166 1.87 -21.24 -7.54
C ASP A 166 2.31 -20.47 -6.28
N LYS A 167 3.61 -20.22 -6.12
CA LYS A 167 4.22 -19.55 -4.96
C LYS A 167 4.99 -18.29 -5.34
N PHE A 168 5.22 -17.42 -4.36
CA PHE A 168 5.86 -16.13 -4.53
C PHE A 168 7.28 -16.09 -3.94
N ALA A 169 8.16 -15.34 -4.59
CA ALA A 169 9.38 -14.82 -4.00
C ALA A 169 9.11 -13.45 -3.37
N PHE A 170 9.56 -13.24 -2.14
CA PHE A 170 9.35 -12.03 -1.36
C PHE A 170 10.63 -11.21 -1.20
N LYS A 171 10.50 -9.88 -1.23
CA LYS A 171 11.54 -8.91 -0.89
C LYS A 171 10.95 -7.61 -0.32
N GLU A 172 11.62 -7.03 0.67
CA GLU A 172 11.36 -5.64 1.09
C GLU A 172 12.14 -4.65 0.22
N LEU A 173 11.48 -3.55 -0.17
CA LEU A 173 12.09 -2.45 -0.89
C LEU A 173 12.01 -1.17 -0.07
N PHE A 174 13.09 -0.39 -0.13
CA PHE A 174 13.27 0.83 0.66
C PHE A 174 13.60 2.00 -0.28
N PRO A 175 12.58 2.67 -0.83
CA PRO A 175 12.79 3.73 -1.82
C PRO A 175 13.33 5.03 -1.23
N LYS A 176 13.20 5.23 0.10
CA LYS A 176 13.72 6.39 0.83
C LYS A 176 13.32 7.72 0.19
N LEU A 177 12.02 7.89 -0.01
CA LEU A 177 11.45 8.99 -0.81
C LEU A 177 11.43 10.32 -0.07
N LEU A 178 11.29 10.29 1.25
CA LEU A 178 11.18 11.48 2.08
C LEU A 178 12.29 11.52 3.14
N SER A 179 12.55 12.71 3.69
CA SER A 179 13.52 12.89 4.77
C SER A 179 13.21 12.01 5.98
N GLY A 180 14.20 11.32 6.51
CA GLY A 180 14.02 10.42 7.65
C GLY A 180 13.54 9.00 7.30
N ASP A 181 13.28 8.71 6.02
CA ASP A 181 13.03 7.33 5.58
C ASP A 181 14.28 6.45 5.79
N SER A 182 14.07 5.16 6.02
CA SER A 182 15.10 4.20 6.41
C SER A 182 15.10 2.97 5.50
N ASP A 183 16.28 2.36 5.34
CA ASP A 183 16.47 1.05 4.71
C ASP A 183 16.52 -0.10 5.75
N LYS A 184 16.26 0.22 7.02
CA LYS A 184 16.14 -0.81 8.05
C LYS A 184 14.93 -1.71 7.72
N PRO A 185 15.13 -3.04 7.64
CA PRO A 185 14.02 -3.97 7.46
C PRO A 185 12.94 -3.84 8.52
N LEU A 186 11.72 -4.24 8.18
CA LEU A 186 10.65 -4.38 9.16
C LEU A 186 10.95 -5.51 10.15
N GLY A 187 10.24 -5.49 11.28
CA GLY A 187 10.48 -6.42 12.38
C GLY A 187 10.01 -7.84 12.08
N GLY A 188 10.83 -8.81 12.49
CA GLY A 188 10.59 -10.24 12.43
C GLY A 188 11.67 -11.00 13.18
#